data_AF-A0AA51L826-F1
#
_entry.id   AF-A0AA51L826-F1
#
_cell.length_a   1.000
_cell.length_b   1.000
_cell.length_c   1.000
_cell.angle_alpha   90.00
_cell.angle_beta   90.00
_cell.angle_gamma   90.00
#
_symmetry.space_group_name_H-M   'P 1'
#
loop_
_entity.id
_entity.type
_entity.pdbx_description
1 polymer ?
#
loop_
_entity_poly.entity_id
_entity_poly.type
_entity_poly.pdbx_seq_one_letter_code
_entity_poly.pdbx_strand_id
1 'polypeptide(L)'
;MNCSEQIIEFMHDYLDEEIAPENEVILRQHLQSCKECEILFNEMKKTETLVQGISRMEAPSDFTQNVLSRLPKEKKKVGFQRWLRHHPVLAAASVFIILMMGSLLSTWNQDHEFSVSKQNNLVVKNDTVIVPKGKVVKGDVIVKNGKLKIEGEVQGDVTVINGEKYLASAGHVTGEIKEVNAVFDWLWFYIKKTAKDIINVVEPDNNK
;
A
#
# COMPACT_ATOMS: atom_id res chain seq x y z
N MET A 1 -48.55 3.75 -66.47
CA MET A 1 -47.37 4.59 -66.14
C MET A 1 -46.46 3.70 -65.33
N ASN A 2 -45.20 3.52 -65.72
CA ASN A 2 -44.32 2.54 -65.08
C ASN A 2 -43.98 2.99 -63.65
N CYS A 3 -44.29 2.17 -62.65
CA CYS A 3 -43.72 2.30 -61.30
C CYS A 3 -42.22 1.92 -61.42
N SER A 4 -41.35 2.92 -61.51
CA SER A 4 -39.90 2.70 -61.55
C SER A 4 -39.39 2.33 -60.16
N GLU A 5 -38.32 1.54 -60.11
CA GLU A 5 -37.63 1.14 -58.87
C GLU A 5 -37.27 2.36 -58.00
N GLN A 6 -36.88 3.48 -58.62
CA GLN A 6 -36.60 4.74 -57.96
C GLN A 6 -37.79 5.32 -57.16
N ILE A 7 -39.04 5.11 -57.60
CA ILE A 7 -40.21 5.57 -56.84
C ILE A 7 -40.39 4.73 -55.57
N ILE A 8 -40.09 3.43 -55.66
CA ILE A 8 -40.14 2.52 -54.52
C ILE A 8 -39.05 2.89 -53.51
N GLU A 9 -37.84 3.22 -53.99
CA GLU A 9 -36.75 3.75 -53.15
C GLU A 9 -37.19 5.01 -52.39
N PHE A 10 -37.78 5.99 -53.09
CA PHE A 10 -38.31 7.19 -52.44
C PHE A 10 -39.42 6.90 -51.41
N MET A 11 -40.23 5.86 -51.62
CA MET A 11 -41.22 5.45 -50.62
C MET A 11 -40.56 4.96 -49.33
N HIS A 12 -39.44 4.23 -49.42
CA HIS A 12 -38.65 3.80 -48.26
C HIS A 12 -37.96 4.98 -47.58
N ASP A 13 -37.26 5.82 -48.33
CA ASP A 13 -36.60 7.02 -47.79
C ASP A 13 -37.59 7.93 -47.06
N TYR A 14 -38.83 8.03 -47.56
CA TYR A 14 -39.88 8.80 -46.90
C TYR A 14 -40.30 8.19 -45.56
N LEU A 15 -40.46 6.85 -45.51
CA LEU A 15 -40.87 6.14 -44.29
C LEU A 15 -39.75 6.13 -43.22
N ASP A 16 -38.49 6.16 -43.65
CA ASP A 16 -37.33 6.25 -42.77
C ASP A 16 -37.02 7.70 -42.31
N GLU A 17 -37.80 8.69 -42.78
CA GLU A 17 -37.58 10.13 -42.54
C GLU A 17 -36.25 10.67 -43.12
N GLU A 18 -35.71 10.03 -44.16
CA GLU A 18 -34.42 10.35 -44.80
C GLU A 18 -34.55 10.95 -46.21
N ILE A 19 -35.77 11.14 -46.72
CA ILE A 19 -36.00 11.66 -48.08
C ILE A 19 -35.58 13.13 -48.26
N ALA A 20 -34.92 13.42 -49.37
CA ALA A 20 -34.62 14.78 -49.77
C ALA A 20 -35.90 15.55 -50.19
N PRO A 21 -36.04 16.86 -49.89
CA PRO A 21 -37.26 17.62 -50.19
C PRO A 21 -37.67 17.62 -51.66
N GLU A 22 -36.68 17.60 -52.56
CA GLU A 22 -36.90 17.52 -54.01
C GLU A 22 -37.50 16.18 -54.45
N ASN A 23 -37.04 15.07 -53.86
CA ASN A 23 -37.53 13.73 -54.14
C ASN A 23 -38.93 13.51 -53.54
N GLU A 24 -39.22 14.14 -52.39
CA GLU A 24 -40.55 14.09 -51.77
C GLU A 24 -41.62 14.68 -52.68
N VAL A 25 -41.33 15.80 -53.35
CA VAL A 25 -42.26 16.41 -54.31
C VAL A 25 -42.53 15.46 -55.48
N ILE A 26 -41.49 14.84 -56.02
CA ILE A 26 -41.60 13.86 -57.12
C ILE A 26 -42.43 12.65 -56.69
N LEU A 27 -42.17 12.11 -55.50
CA LEU A 27 -42.93 11.01 -54.92
C LEU A 27 -44.41 11.38 -54.77
N ARG A 28 -44.72 12.54 -54.16
CA ARG A 28 -46.10 13.01 -53.96
C ARG A 28 -46.84 13.15 -55.29
N GLN A 29 -46.20 13.71 -56.31
CA GLN A 29 -46.78 13.84 -57.64
C GLN A 29 -47.04 12.46 -58.27
N HIS A 30 -46.11 11.51 -58.10
CA HIS A 30 -46.29 10.16 -58.62
C HIS A 30 -47.47 9.44 -57.95
N LEU A 31 -47.57 9.49 -56.61
CA LEU A 31 -48.66 8.88 -55.85
C LEU A 31 -50.04 9.45 -56.21
N GLN A 32 -50.13 10.72 -56.63
CA GLN A 32 -51.38 11.29 -57.15
C GLN A 32 -51.77 10.77 -58.55
N SER A 33 -50.77 10.43 -59.37
CA SER A 33 -50.96 10.01 -60.75
C SER A 33 -51.10 8.49 -60.94
N CYS A 34 -50.53 7.69 -60.02
CA CYS A 34 -50.44 6.24 -60.14
C CYS A 34 -51.13 5.54 -58.97
N LYS A 35 -52.29 4.92 -59.24
CA LYS A 35 -53.11 4.29 -58.20
C LYS A 35 -52.47 3.06 -57.56
N GLU A 36 -51.70 2.28 -58.32
CA GLU A 36 -51.01 1.09 -57.82
C GLU A 36 -49.95 1.46 -56.78
N CYS A 37 -49.10 2.42 -57.12
CA CYS A 37 -48.07 2.94 -56.22
C CYS A 37 -48.71 3.64 -54.98
N GLU A 38 -49.87 4.31 -55.11
CA GLU A 38 -50.63 4.85 -53.97
C GLU A 38 -51.12 3.74 -53.01
N ILE A 39 -51.64 2.63 -53.54
CA ILE A 39 -52.10 1.50 -52.73
C ILE A 39 -50.91 0.89 -51.96
N LEU A 40 -49.81 0.63 -52.66
CA LEU A 40 -48.58 0.08 -52.07
C LEU A 40 -48.06 0.96 -50.93
N PHE A 41 -48.00 2.28 -51.13
CA PHE A 41 -47.55 3.21 -50.09
C PHE A 41 -48.45 3.17 -48.84
N ASN A 42 -49.77 3.15 -49.05
CA ASN A 42 -50.72 3.07 -47.96
C ASN A 42 -50.64 1.74 -47.20
N GLU A 43 -50.35 0.62 -47.87
CA GLU A 43 -50.13 -0.68 -47.24
C GLU A 43 -48.85 -0.70 -46.38
N MET A 44 -47.76 -0.11 -46.88
CA MET A 44 -46.52 0.04 -46.10
C MET A 44 -46.74 0.90 -44.85
N LYS A 45 -47.41 2.05 -45.01
CA LYS A 45 -47.73 2.94 -43.88
C LYS A 45 -48.63 2.26 -42.84
N LYS A 46 -49.62 1.47 -43.28
CA LYS A 46 -50.44 0.67 -42.35
C LYS A 46 -49.59 -0.32 -41.56
N THR A 47 -48.65 -1.00 -42.22
CA THR A 47 -47.74 -1.95 -41.56
C THR A 47 -46.89 -1.26 -40.50
N GLU A 48 -46.32 -0.10 -40.81
CA GLU A 48 -45.55 0.71 -39.86
C GLU A 48 -46.38 1.11 -38.63
N THR A 49 -47.59 1.64 -38.85
CA THR A 49 -48.49 2.02 -37.74
C THR A 49 -48.89 0.84 -36.86
N LEU A 50 -49.05 -0.35 -37.45
CA LEU A 50 -49.37 -1.57 -36.71
C LEU A 50 -48.20 -1.99 -35.81
N VAL A 51 -46.97 -1.91 -36.33
CA VAL A 51 -45.75 -2.21 -35.55
C VAL A 51 -45.55 -1.19 -34.43
N GLN A 52 -45.72 0.11 -34.72
CA GLN A 52 -45.65 1.17 -33.71
C GLN A 52 -46.73 1.05 -32.63
N GLY A 53 -47.89 0.49 -32.98
CA GLY A 53 -48.99 0.23 -32.06
C GLY A 53 -48.75 -0.93 -31.09
N ILE A 54 -47.69 -1.72 -31.29
CA ILE A 54 -47.31 -2.76 -30.35
C ILE A 54 -46.85 -2.09 -29.05
N SER A 55 -47.47 -2.46 -27.93
CA SER A 55 -47.19 -1.88 -26.61
C SER A 55 -45.68 -1.88 -26.34
N ARG A 56 -45.15 -0.70 -26.00
CA ARG A 56 -43.75 -0.52 -25.63
C ARG A 56 -43.48 -1.36 -24.38
N MET A 57 -42.76 -2.47 -24.54
CA MET A 57 -42.38 -3.30 -23.39
C MET A 57 -41.45 -2.49 -22.48
N GLU A 58 -41.91 -2.22 -21.27
CA GLU A 58 -41.05 -1.65 -20.23
C GLU A 58 -40.07 -2.70 -19.75
N ALA A 59 -38.83 -2.27 -19.51
CA ALA A 59 -37.85 -3.13 -18.87
C ALA A 59 -38.30 -3.42 -17.41
N PRO A 60 -38.02 -4.62 -16.87
CA PRO A 60 -38.22 -4.90 -15.46
C PRO A 60 -37.52 -3.85 -14.57
N SER A 61 -38.10 -3.56 -13.40
CA SER A 61 -37.55 -2.59 -12.43
C SER A 61 -36.07 -2.81 -12.12
N ASP A 62 -35.64 -4.06 -12.16
CA ASP A 62 -34.31 -4.48 -11.73
C ASP A 62 -33.32 -4.62 -12.91
N PHE A 63 -33.73 -4.26 -14.13
CA PHE A 63 -32.88 -4.39 -15.33
C PHE A 63 -31.54 -3.69 -15.15
N THR A 64 -31.57 -2.42 -14.73
CA THR A 64 -30.37 -1.60 -14.53
C THR A 64 -29.43 -2.22 -13.49
N GLN A 65 -29.98 -2.67 -12.36
CA GLN A 65 -29.18 -3.29 -11.31
C GLN A 65 -28.56 -4.62 -11.76
N ASN A 66 -29.31 -5.42 -12.51
CA ASN A 66 -28.83 -6.68 -13.08
C ASN A 66 -27.74 -6.48 -14.13
N VAL A 67 -27.83 -5.43 -14.95
CA VAL A 67 -26.77 -5.05 -15.90
C VAL A 67 -25.53 -4.58 -15.15
N LEU A 68 -25.67 -3.64 -14.21
CA LEU A 68 -24.55 -3.10 -13.43
C LEU A 68 -23.81 -4.17 -12.62
N SER A 69 -24.52 -5.18 -12.09
CA SER A 69 -23.90 -6.25 -11.31
C SER A 69 -23.06 -7.21 -12.16
N ARG A 70 -23.33 -7.30 -13.47
CA ARG A 70 -22.60 -8.14 -14.43
C ARG A 70 -21.42 -7.42 -15.09
N LEU A 71 -21.31 -6.11 -14.92
CA LEU A 71 -20.17 -5.37 -15.45
C LEU A 71 -18.89 -5.77 -14.71
N PRO A 72 -17.76 -5.90 -15.43
CA PRO A 72 -16.47 -6.17 -14.79
C PRO A 72 -16.14 -5.05 -13.81
N LYS A 73 -15.85 -5.41 -12.56
CA LYS A 73 -15.47 -4.45 -11.52
C LYS A 73 -14.21 -3.72 -11.97
N GLU A 74 -14.21 -2.38 -11.87
CA GLU A 74 -13.02 -1.60 -12.11
C GLU A 74 -11.87 -2.14 -11.25
N LYS A 75 -10.70 -2.34 -11.90
CA LYS A 75 -9.53 -2.88 -11.23
C LYS A 75 -9.16 -1.90 -10.10
N LYS A 76 -9.21 -2.37 -8.84
CA LYS A 76 -8.79 -1.64 -7.62
C LYS A 76 -7.31 -1.24 -7.58
N LYS A 77 -6.61 -1.15 -8.71
CA LYS A 77 -5.20 -0.75 -8.81
C LYS A 77 -4.97 0.72 -8.43
N VAL A 78 -6.03 1.52 -8.34
CA VAL A 78 -5.95 2.95 -7.96
C VAL A 78 -6.04 3.21 -6.45
N GLY A 79 -6.18 2.20 -5.58
CA GLY A 79 -6.42 2.40 -4.14
C GLY A 79 -5.30 3.18 -3.43
N PHE A 80 -4.06 2.70 -3.49
CA PHE A 80 -2.94 3.33 -2.77
C PHE A 80 -2.59 4.71 -3.32
N GLN A 81 -2.56 4.86 -4.65
CA GLN A 81 -2.25 6.14 -5.30
C GLN A 81 -3.35 7.20 -5.09
N ARG A 82 -4.62 6.79 -5.02
CA ARG A 82 -5.74 7.68 -4.71
C ARG A 82 -5.77 8.03 -3.22
N TRP A 83 -5.42 7.10 -2.33
CA TRP A 83 -5.30 7.35 -0.90
C TRP A 83 -4.20 8.36 -0.57
N LEU A 84 -3.01 8.22 -1.17
CA LEU A 84 -1.93 9.21 -1.02
C LEU A 84 -2.32 10.58 -1.55
N ARG A 85 -3.04 10.65 -2.68
CA ARG A 85 -3.57 11.92 -3.22
C ARG A 85 -4.65 12.55 -2.34
N HIS A 86 -5.43 11.75 -1.62
CA HIS A 86 -6.50 12.26 -0.77
C HIS A 86 -6.00 12.74 0.60
N HIS A 87 -4.82 12.28 1.04
CA HIS A 87 -4.21 12.67 2.31
C HIS A 87 -2.77 13.20 2.15
N PRO A 88 -2.58 14.34 1.46
CA PRO A 88 -1.24 14.90 1.21
C PRO A 88 -0.49 15.26 2.51
N VAL A 89 -1.21 15.65 3.56
CA VAL A 89 -0.61 15.98 4.87
C VAL A 89 -0.02 14.75 5.56
N LEU A 90 -0.73 13.61 5.55
CA LEU A 90 -0.22 12.37 6.15
C LEU A 90 0.99 11.81 5.38
N ALA A 91 0.98 11.93 4.05
CA ALA A 91 2.10 11.54 3.21
C ALA A 91 3.35 12.43 3.45
N ALA A 92 3.16 13.75 3.59
CA ALA A 92 4.26 14.66 3.91
C ALA A 92 4.82 14.40 5.32
N ALA A 93 3.95 14.17 6.30
CA ALA A 93 4.34 13.87 7.68
C ALA A 93 5.15 12.57 7.78
N SER A 94 4.77 11.51 7.06
CA SER A 94 5.51 10.25 7.08
C SER A 94 6.91 10.39 6.46
N VAL A 95 7.05 11.11 5.35
CA VAL A 95 8.35 11.41 4.74
C VAL A 95 9.21 12.25 5.69
N PHE A 96 8.63 13.26 6.33
CA PHE A 96 9.34 14.08 7.32
C PHE A 96 9.84 13.25 8.50
N ILE A 97 9.01 12.35 9.04
CA ILE A 97 9.39 11.45 10.14
C ILE A 97 10.51 10.51 9.71
N ILE A 98 10.45 9.93 8.50
CA ILE A 98 11.50 9.04 7.99
C ILE A 98 12.83 9.78 7.85
N LEU A 99 12.81 10.99 7.27
CA LEU A 99 14.01 11.81 7.11
C LEU A 99 14.57 12.27 8.46
N MET A 100 13.71 12.69 9.38
CA MET A 100 14.11 13.06 10.74
C MET A 100 14.67 11.88 11.51
N MET A 101 14.05 10.70 11.42
CA MET A 101 14.55 9.48 12.05
C MET A 101 15.92 9.09 11.48
N GLY A 102 16.11 9.21 10.16
CA GLY A 102 17.42 9.01 9.52
C GLY A 102 18.48 9.97 10.06
N SER A 103 18.14 11.24 10.26
CA SER A 103 19.05 12.24 10.84
C SER A 103 19.41 11.94 12.30
N LEU A 104 18.45 11.47 13.10
CA LEU A 104 18.69 11.10 14.50
C LEU A 104 19.57 9.85 14.60
N LEU A 105 19.34 8.84 13.76
CA LEU A 105 20.15 7.62 13.72
C LEU A 105 21.60 7.90 13.27
N SER A 106 21.81 8.84 12.35
CA SER A 106 23.16 9.23 11.92
C SER A 106 23.98 9.84 13.05
N THR A 107 23.33 10.61 13.93
CA THR A 107 24.01 11.28 15.05
C THR A 107 24.30 10.30 16.19
N TRP A 108 23.46 9.27 16.35
CA TRP A 108 23.63 8.25 17.39
C TRP A 108 24.80 7.28 17.13
N ASN A 109 25.28 7.18 15.89
CA ASN A 109 26.43 6.34 15.58
C ASN A 109 27.78 6.93 16.04
N GLN A 110 27.78 8.06 16.77
CA GLN A 110 28.97 8.82 17.12
C GLN A 110 29.46 8.60 18.57
N ASP A 111 28.68 7.95 19.44
CA ASP A 111 29.01 7.69 20.86
C ASP A 111 29.49 6.24 21.13
N HIS A 112 30.44 5.74 20.34
CA HIS A 112 31.09 4.43 20.57
C HIS A 112 32.43 4.58 21.31
N GLU A 113 32.50 5.34 22.40
CA GLU A 113 33.74 5.42 23.20
C GLU A 113 33.99 4.10 23.96
N PHE A 114 35.20 3.57 23.84
CA PHE A 114 35.66 2.38 24.55
C PHE A 114 35.78 2.65 26.06
N SER A 115 35.21 1.78 26.90
CA SER A 115 35.34 1.91 28.36
C SER A 115 35.43 0.55 29.07
N VAL A 116 36.16 0.53 30.18
CA VAL A 116 36.52 -0.69 30.92
C VAL A 116 36.42 -0.45 32.41
N SER A 117 35.92 -1.46 33.13
CA SER A 117 35.92 -1.51 34.60
C SER A 117 37.35 -1.37 35.15
N LYS A 118 37.57 -0.45 36.09
CA LYS A 118 38.88 -0.25 36.74
C LYS A 118 39.16 -1.40 37.73
N GLN A 119 39.69 -2.51 37.23
CA GLN A 119 40.15 -3.65 38.05
C GLN A 119 41.66 -3.81 37.94
N ASN A 120 42.29 -4.30 39.01
CA ASN A 120 43.72 -4.58 39.04
C ASN A 120 44.07 -5.77 38.14
N ASN A 121 45.27 -5.76 37.56
CA ASN A 121 45.79 -6.81 36.65
C ASN A 121 45.10 -6.92 35.28
N LEU A 122 44.36 -5.89 34.84
CA LEU A 122 43.89 -5.78 33.46
C LEU A 122 44.93 -5.05 32.59
N VAL A 123 45.19 -5.58 31.40
CA VAL A 123 46.06 -4.94 30.40
C VAL A 123 45.19 -4.47 29.24
N VAL A 124 45.15 -3.16 28.99
CA VAL A 124 44.44 -2.57 27.85
C VAL A 124 45.43 -2.36 26.72
N LYS A 125 45.16 -2.94 25.55
CA LYS A 125 45.90 -2.67 24.30
C LYS A 125 44.92 -2.32 23.19
N ASN A 126 45.01 -1.09 22.70
CA ASN A 126 44.00 -0.51 21.80
C ASN A 126 42.61 -0.68 22.44
N ASP A 127 41.68 -1.34 21.75
CA ASP A 127 40.33 -1.64 22.26
C ASP A 127 40.19 -3.07 22.79
N THR A 128 41.30 -3.73 23.13
CA THR A 128 41.31 -5.09 23.68
C THR A 128 41.72 -5.10 25.14
N VAL A 129 40.81 -5.58 26.00
CA VAL A 129 41.06 -5.86 27.41
C VAL A 129 41.59 -7.27 27.54
N ILE A 130 42.76 -7.41 28.14
CA ILE A 130 43.43 -8.71 28.29
C ILE A 130 43.57 -9.02 29.78
N VAL A 131 43.06 -10.18 30.18
CA VAL A 131 43.37 -10.81 31.46
C VAL A 131 44.56 -11.74 31.24
N PRO A 132 45.78 -11.38 31.67
CA PRO A 132 46.99 -12.13 31.36
C PRO A 132 47.03 -13.47 32.11
N LYS A 133 47.68 -14.46 31.50
CA LYS A 133 47.85 -15.81 32.06
C LYS A 133 48.54 -15.78 33.44
N GLY A 134 48.00 -16.52 34.41
CA GLY A 134 48.54 -16.64 35.76
C GLY A 134 48.23 -15.45 36.69
N LYS A 135 47.38 -14.51 36.26
CA LYS A 135 46.82 -13.45 37.11
C LYS A 135 45.34 -13.72 37.39
N VAL A 136 44.93 -13.36 38.61
CA VAL A 136 43.54 -13.42 39.05
C VAL A 136 43.01 -11.99 39.16
N VAL A 137 41.92 -11.72 38.46
CA VAL A 137 41.15 -10.48 38.58
C VAL A 137 39.98 -10.77 39.50
N LYS A 138 39.86 -10.02 40.61
CA LYS A 138 38.77 -10.18 41.58
C LYS A 138 37.73 -9.10 41.36
N GLY A 139 36.47 -9.50 41.22
CA GLY A 139 35.35 -8.61 40.96
C GLY A 139 34.96 -8.55 39.48
N ASP A 140 33.84 -7.89 39.22
CA ASP A 140 33.19 -7.92 37.92
C ASP A 140 33.96 -7.12 36.88
N VAL A 141 34.04 -7.68 35.67
CA VAL A 141 34.73 -7.08 34.53
C VAL A 141 33.70 -6.68 33.48
N ILE A 142 33.63 -5.37 33.21
CA ILE A 142 32.72 -4.80 32.22
C ILE A 142 33.54 -4.13 31.13
N VAL A 143 33.34 -4.56 29.89
CA VAL A 143 33.99 -4.00 28.70
C VAL A 143 32.91 -3.48 27.76
N LYS A 144 32.99 -2.20 27.37
CA LYS A 144 32.08 -1.57 26.41
C LYS A 144 32.81 -1.18 25.14
N ASN A 145 32.20 -1.44 23.98
CA ASN A 145 32.69 -1.07 22.65
C ASN A 145 34.13 -1.59 22.39
N GLY A 146 34.45 -2.81 22.83
CA GLY A 146 35.80 -3.37 22.73
C GLY A 146 35.87 -4.89 22.89
N LYS A 147 37.05 -5.46 22.67
CA LYS A 147 37.28 -6.91 22.71
C LYS A 147 37.76 -7.34 24.09
N LEU A 148 37.27 -8.46 24.59
CA LEU A 148 37.74 -9.04 25.86
C LEU A 148 38.45 -10.37 25.60
N LYS A 149 39.72 -10.46 25.99
CA LYS A 149 40.54 -11.66 25.91
C LYS A 149 40.90 -12.17 27.30
N ILE A 150 40.45 -13.38 27.64
CA ILE A 150 40.71 -13.97 28.95
C ILE A 150 41.70 -15.13 28.78
N GLU A 151 42.92 -14.95 29.31
CA GLU A 151 43.99 -15.96 29.35
C GLU A 151 44.33 -16.41 30.77
N GLY A 152 43.87 -15.68 31.78
CA GLY A 152 44.00 -15.97 33.22
C GLY A 152 42.66 -16.29 33.88
N GLU A 153 42.49 -15.90 35.14
CA GLU A 153 41.29 -16.21 35.93
C GLU A 153 40.52 -14.93 36.31
N VAL A 154 39.20 -14.93 36.14
CA VAL A 154 38.30 -13.88 36.62
C VAL A 154 37.38 -14.44 37.70
N GLN A 155 37.49 -13.88 38.89
CA GLN A 155 36.65 -14.21 40.05
C GLN A 155 35.52 -13.18 40.19
N GLY A 156 34.53 -13.31 39.32
CA GLY A 156 33.39 -12.39 39.20
C GLY A 156 32.65 -12.57 37.89
N ASP A 157 31.64 -11.73 37.66
CA ASP A 157 30.86 -11.75 36.44
C ASP A 157 31.56 -10.98 35.32
N VAL A 158 31.41 -11.46 34.09
CA VAL A 158 32.00 -10.84 32.91
C VAL A 158 30.88 -10.36 31.99
N THR A 159 30.83 -9.05 31.74
CA THR A 159 29.85 -8.45 30.83
C THR A 159 30.54 -7.70 29.70
N VAL A 160 30.27 -8.12 28.46
CA VAL A 160 30.74 -7.41 27.25
C VAL A 160 29.56 -6.73 26.59
N ILE A 161 29.64 -5.42 26.41
CA ILE A 161 28.60 -4.58 25.79
C ILE A 161 29.10 -4.08 24.44
N ASN A 162 28.39 -4.37 23.35
CA ASN A 162 28.79 -4.00 21.97
C ASN A 162 30.24 -4.40 21.64
N GLY A 163 30.62 -5.65 21.87
CA GLY A 163 32.02 -6.08 21.75
C GLY A 163 32.15 -7.57 21.47
N GLU A 164 33.36 -7.99 21.12
CA GLU A 164 33.66 -9.41 20.83
C GLU A 164 34.38 -10.05 22.01
N LYS A 165 33.96 -11.26 22.40
CA LYS A 165 34.62 -12.04 23.46
C LYS A 165 35.51 -13.14 22.89
N TYR A 166 36.67 -13.33 23.51
CA TYR A 166 37.62 -14.39 23.20
C TYR A 166 38.14 -15.06 24.48
N LEU A 167 37.75 -16.32 24.68
CA LEU A 167 38.26 -17.17 25.75
C LEU A 167 39.39 -18.04 25.20
N ALA A 168 40.60 -17.90 25.74
CA ALA A 168 41.69 -18.81 25.42
C ALA A 168 41.52 -20.14 26.19
N SER A 169 42.10 -21.24 25.71
CA SER A 169 41.97 -22.59 26.32
C SER A 169 42.43 -22.72 27.79
N ALA A 170 43.10 -21.70 28.33
CA ALA A 170 43.56 -21.64 29.73
C ALA A 170 42.81 -20.59 30.58
N GLY A 171 41.79 -19.92 30.02
CA GLY A 171 41.00 -18.91 30.72
C GLY A 171 39.89 -19.54 31.57
N HIS A 172 39.66 -19.01 32.78
CA HIS A 172 38.61 -19.48 33.69
C HIS A 172 37.83 -18.31 34.29
N VAL A 173 36.49 -18.39 34.28
CA VAL A 173 35.60 -17.39 34.88
C VAL A 173 34.72 -18.11 35.89
N THR A 174 34.73 -17.67 37.15
CA THR A 174 33.93 -18.30 38.20
C THR A 174 32.46 -17.85 38.19
N GLY A 175 32.19 -16.67 37.63
CA GLY A 175 30.85 -16.08 37.52
C GLY A 175 30.20 -16.31 36.15
N GLU A 176 29.13 -15.58 35.90
CA GLU A 176 28.35 -15.66 34.66
C GLU A 176 28.99 -14.79 33.56
N ILE A 177 28.99 -15.31 32.32
CA ILE A 177 29.49 -14.57 31.15
C ILE A 177 28.29 -14.06 30.35
N LYS A 178 28.10 -12.74 30.32
CA LYS A 178 27.02 -12.06 29.60
C LYS A 178 27.54 -11.25 28.42
N GLU A 179 26.85 -11.38 27.30
CA GLU A 179 27.08 -10.59 26.11
C GLU A 179 25.83 -9.78 25.80
N VAL A 180 25.98 -8.47 25.79
CA VAL A 180 24.86 -7.54 25.68
C VAL A 180 25.07 -6.68 24.44
N ASN A 181 24.17 -6.85 23.46
CA ASN A 181 24.11 -5.91 22.34
C ASN A 181 23.30 -4.71 22.79
N ALA A 182 23.92 -3.53 22.89
CA ALA A 182 23.27 -2.30 23.38
C ALA A 182 22.06 -1.92 22.51
N VAL A 183 22.07 -2.29 21.23
CA VAL A 183 20.92 -2.10 20.33
C VAL A 183 19.70 -2.86 20.84
N PHE A 184 19.87 -4.09 21.33
CA PHE A 184 18.76 -4.94 21.77
C PHE A 184 18.20 -4.52 23.13
N ASP A 185 19.09 -4.16 24.08
CA ASP A 185 18.68 -3.68 25.39
C ASP A 185 17.99 -2.31 25.33
N TRP A 186 18.49 -1.41 24.48
CA TRP A 186 17.84 -0.13 24.22
C TRP A 186 16.47 -0.32 23.56
N LEU A 187 16.37 -1.18 22.54
CA LEU A 187 15.10 -1.48 21.87
C LEU A 187 14.07 -2.04 22.86
N TRP A 188 14.48 -2.97 23.73
CA TRP A 188 13.61 -3.56 24.74
C TRP A 188 13.14 -2.56 25.79
N PHE A 189 14.01 -1.67 26.26
CA PHE A 189 13.65 -0.58 27.17
C PHE A 189 12.61 0.36 26.56
N TYR A 190 12.83 0.77 25.30
CA TYR A 190 11.92 1.66 24.60
C TYR A 190 10.58 1.00 24.27
N ILE A 191 10.57 -0.27 23.84
CA ILE A 191 9.34 -1.04 23.60
C ILE A 191 8.49 -1.15 24.87
N LYS A 192 9.12 -1.44 26.02
CA LYS A 192 8.41 -1.50 27.31
C LYS A 192 7.85 -0.14 27.73
N LYS A 193 8.62 0.93 27.49
CA LYS A 193 8.22 2.29 27.86
C LYS A 193 7.06 2.78 26.99
N THR A 194 7.14 2.60 25.67
CA THR A 194 6.07 3.00 24.74
C THR A 194 4.81 2.18 24.94
N ALA A 195 4.91 0.87 25.20
CA ALA A 195 3.75 0.04 25.53
C ALA A 195 3.03 0.54 26.80
N LYS A 196 3.79 0.93 27.83
CA LYS A 196 3.24 1.45 29.09
C LYS A 196 2.60 2.83 28.93
N ASP A 197 3.23 3.71 28.15
CA ASP A 197 2.72 5.06 27.90
C ASP A 197 1.45 5.05 27.03
N ILE A 198 1.32 4.10 26.09
CA ILE A 198 0.09 3.94 25.28
C ILE A 198 -1.07 3.42 26.13
N ILE A 199 -0.82 2.49 27.06
CA ILE A 199 -1.86 1.97 27.97
C ILE A 199 -2.41 3.10 28.86
N ASN A 200 -1.54 3.98 29.37
CA ASN A 200 -1.95 5.11 30.20
C ASN A 200 -2.71 6.22 29.44
N VAL A 201 -2.65 6.25 28.11
CA VAL A 201 -3.36 7.24 27.28
C VAL A 201 -4.72 6.71 26.78
N VAL A 202 -4.93 5.39 26.80
CA VAL A 202 -6.16 4.73 26.30
C VAL A 202 -7.18 4.45 27.40
N GLU A 203 -6.81 4.51 28.68
CA GLU A 203 -7.76 4.55 29.80
C GLU A 203 -8.04 6.02 30.21
N PRO A 204 -9.15 6.64 29.77
CA PRO A 204 -9.62 7.85 30.42
C PRO A 204 -10.11 7.48 31.82
N ASP A 205 -9.62 8.22 32.79
CA ASP A 205 -9.91 8.15 34.23
C ASP A 205 -11.44 8.21 34.47
N ASN A 206 -12.09 7.04 34.57
CA ASN A 206 -13.48 6.90 34.97
C ASN A 206 -13.53 6.83 36.52
N ASN A 207 -13.27 7.95 37.19
CA ASN A 207 -13.71 8.13 38.58
C ASN A 207 -13.78 9.61 38.96
N LYS A 208 -14.97 10.19 38.81
CA LYS A 208 -15.45 11.29 39.64
C LYS A 208 -16.97 11.22 39.78
#